data_AF-A0A9I9E2Q1-F1
#
_entry.id   AF-A0A9I9E2Q1-F1
#
_cell.length_a   1.000
_cell.length_b   1.000
_cell.length_c   1.000
_cell.angle_alpha   90.00
_cell.angle_beta   90.00
_cell.angle_gamma   90.00
#
_symmetry.space_group_name_H-M   'P 1'
#
loop_
_entity.id
_entity.type
_entity.pdbx_description
1 polymer ?
#
loop_
_entity_poly.entity_id
_entity_poly.type
_entity_poly.pdbx_seq_one_letter_code
_entity_poly.pdbx_strand_id
1 'polypeptide(L)'
;SNSVQWTKGSLVQKQPLTWYKTTFNTPTGNEPLALDMSSMSKGQIWVNGRSIGRYFPGYIANGKCNKCSYTGFFTEKKCLWNCGGPSQKWYHIPRDWLSPNGNLLIIFEEIGGNPGGISLVKRTAF
;
A
#
# COMPACT_ATOMS: atom_id res chain seq x y z
N SER A 1 9.55 5.06 -30.19
CA SER A 1 8.83 4.61 -28.99
C SER A 1 9.51 3.34 -28.51
N ASN A 2 10.22 3.37 -27.38
CA ASN A 2 10.88 2.18 -26.84
C ASN A 2 9.98 1.55 -25.78
N SER A 3 9.24 0.51 -26.16
CA SER A 3 8.46 -0.32 -25.25
C SER A 3 9.35 -1.36 -24.59
N VAL A 4 9.29 -1.47 -23.26
CA VAL A 4 9.98 -2.54 -22.52
C VAL A 4 9.23 -3.87 -22.66
N GLN A 5 9.97 -4.98 -22.61
CA GLN A 5 9.40 -6.32 -22.61
C GLN A 5 8.93 -6.68 -21.19
N TRP A 6 7.64 -6.98 -21.04
CA TRP A 6 7.05 -7.39 -19.77
C TRP A 6 6.97 -8.90 -19.71
N THR A 7 7.50 -9.49 -18.63
CA THR A 7 7.37 -10.93 -18.38
C THR A 7 5.99 -11.25 -17.82
N LYS A 8 5.29 -12.22 -18.42
CA LYS A 8 4.04 -12.81 -17.91
C LYS A 8 4.34 -14.23 -17.44
N GLY A 9 3.86 -14.62 -16.25
CA GLY A 9 4.09 -15.97 -15.71
C GLY A 9 4.36 -15.96 -14.21
N SER A 10 5.25 -16.84 -13.75
CA SER A 10 5.68 -16.87 -12.34
C SER A 10 6.13 -15.47 -11.92
N LEU A 11 5.45 -14.91 -10.92
CA LEU A 11 5.75 -13.57 -10.43
C LEU A 11 7.21 -13.56 -9.98
N VAL A 12 8.01 -12.69 -10.58
CA VAL A 12 9.35 -12.41 -10.09
C VAL A 12 9.19 -11.83 -8.69
N GLN A 13 9.53 -12.60 -7.66
CA GLN A 13 9.39 -12.18 -6.26
C GLN A 13 10.75 -11.84 -5.68
N LYS A 14 10.75 -10.94 -4.69
CA LYS A 14 11.94 -10.59 -3.88
C LYS A 14 13.14 -10.14 -4.71
N GLN A 15 12.92 -9.62 -5.92
CA GLN A 15 13.95 -8.97 -6.71
C GLN A 15 13.91 -7.46 -6.45
N PRO A 16 15.05 -6.82 -6.21
CA PRO A 16 15.12 -5.37 -6.09
C PRO A 16 14.84 -4.71 -7.43
N LEU A 17 14.54 -3.41 -7.38
CA LEU A 17 14.36 -2.54 -8.54
C LEU A 17 13.42 -3.12 -9.62
N THR A 18 12.31 -3.73 -9.20
CA THR A 18 11.38 -4.43 -10.08
C THR A 18 10.11 -3.63 -10.31
N TRP A 19 9.65 -3.58 -11.56
CA TRP A 19 8.37 -2.99 -11.92
C TRP A 19 7.30 -4.06 -12.05
N TYR A 20 6.18 -3.86 -11.37
CA TYR A 20 4.98 -4.68 -11.51
C TYR A 20 3.87 -3.86 -12.14
N LYS A 21 3.02 -4.53 -12.91
CA LYS A 21 1.79 -3.97 -13.44
C LYS A 21 0.67 -4.98 -13.40
N THR A 22 -0.53 -4.50 -13.15
CA THR A 22 -1.76 -5.30 -13.27
C THR A 22 -2.94 -4.41 -13.62
N THR A 23 -4.06 -5.02 -13.99
CA THR A 23 -5.33 -4.33 -14.21
C THR A 23 -6.39 -4.86 -13.27
N PHE A 24 -7.25 -4.00 -12.73
CA PHE A 24 -8.31 -4.39 -11.80
C PHE A 24 -9.61 -3.62 -12.02
N ASN A 25 -10.72 -4.20 -11.58
CA ASN A 25 -12.03 -3.56 -11.57
C ASN A 25 -12.30 -2.92 -10.22
N THR A 26 -13.02 -1.80 -10.22
CA THR A 26 -13.34 -1.07 -8.98
C THR A 26 -14.36 -1.87 -8.16
N PRO A 27 -14.11 -2.14 -6.87
CA PRO A 27 -15.09 -2.75 -6.01
C PRO A 27 -16.36 -1.90 -5.92
N THR A 28 -17.51 -2.57 -5.87
CA THR A 28 -18.82 -1.94 -5.66
C THR A 28 -18.85 -1.13 -4.35
N GLY A 29 -19.86 -0.28 -4.18
CA GLY A 29 -20.03 0.55 -2.99
C GLY A 29 -19.21 1.84 -3.00
N ASN A 30 -19.33 2.62 -1.92
CA ASN A 30 -18.78 3.98 -1.80
C ASN A 30 -17.70 4.10 -0.71
N GLU A 31 -17.36 3.01 -0.04
CA GLU A 31 -16.41 2.98 1.07
C GLU A 31 -15.00 3.37 0.60
N PRO A 32 -14.21 4.15 1.36
CA PRO A 32 -12.85 4.49 0.95
C PRO A 32 -11.99 3.25 0.66
N LEU A 33 -11.14 3.34 -0.37
CA LEU A 33 -10.27 2.24 -0.80
C LEU A 33 -8.82 2.47 -0.38
N ALA A 34 -8.09 1.37 -0.20
CA ALA A 34 -6.64 1.37 -0.03
C ALA A 34 -6.03 0.07 -0.57
N LEU A 35 -4.73 0.09 -0.87
CA LEU A 35 -3.94 -1.12 -1.10
C LEU A 35 -3.34 -1.60 0.22
N ASP A 36 -3.53 -2.88 0.55
CA ASP A 36 -2.70 -3.58 1.52
C ASP A 36 -1.37 -3.95 0.85
N MET A 37 -0.29 -3.31 1.30
CA MET A 37 1.05 -3.51 0.76
C MET A 37 1.93 -4.32 1.72
N SER A 38 1.36 -5.02 2.71
CA SER A 38 2.13 -5.73 3.75
C SER A 38 3.06 -6.82 3.24
N SER A 39 2.83 -7.34 2.02
CA SER A 39 3.71 -8.31 1.37
C SER A 39 4.86 -7.67 0.58
N MET A 40 4.92 -6.34 0.53
CA MET A 40 5.91 -5.55 -0.22
C MET A 40 6.89 -4.88 0.73
N SER A 41 7.94 -4.25 0.21
CA SER A 41 8.99 -3.64 1.03
C SER A 41 9.00 -2.12 0.94
N LYS A 42 9.44 -1.56 -0.20
CA LYS A 42 9.56 -0.10 -0.40
C LYS A 42 9.39 0.25 -1.86
N GLY A 43 8.78 1.38 -2.15
CA GLY A 43 8.79 1.92 -3.50
C GLY A 43 7.72 2.95 -3.75
N GLN A 44 7.11 2.90 -4.95
CA GLN A 44 6.10 3.87 -5.38
C GLN A 44 4.93 3.19 -6.11
N ILE A 45 3.74 3.78 -5.99
CA ILE A 45 2.49 3.26 -6.55
C ILE A 45 1.87 4.31 -7.49
N TRP A 46 1.37 3.85 -8.63
CA TRP A 46 0.54 4.63 -9.54
C TRP A 46 -0.74 3.89 -9.90
N VAL A 47 -1.84 4.64 -9.98
CA VAL A 47 -3.12 4.15 -10.48
C VAL A 47 -3.57 5.05 -11.63
N ASN A 48 -3.85 4.48 -12.79
CA ASN A 48 -4.28 5.22 -13.99
C ASN A 48 -3.34 6.39 -14.33
N GLY A 49 -2.02 6.19 -14.19
CA GLY A 49 -0.98 7.20 -14.43
C GLY A 49 -0.83 8.25 -13.32
N ARG A 50 -1.67 8.23 -12.29
CA ARG A 50 -1.62 9.17 -11.15
C ARG A 50 -0.82 8.57 -10.01
N SER A 51 0.12 9.34 -9.47
CA SER A 51 0.94 8.89 -8.33
C SER A 51 0.10 8.83 -7.05
N ILE A 52 0.06 7.67 -6.42
CA ILE A 52 -0.52 7.48 -5.08
C ILE A 52 0.50 7.87 -4.00
N GLY A 53 1.79 7.73 -4.31
CA GLY A 53 2.89 8.14 -3.45
C GLY A 53 3.87 7.00 -3.16
N ARG A 54 4.75 7.27 -2.19
CA ARG A 54 5.75 6.31 -1.70
C ARG A 54 5.10 5.31 -0.75
N TYR A 55 5.50 4.04 -0.84
CA TYR A 55 5.19 3.03 0.16
C TYR A 55 6.45 2.54 0.85
N PHE A 56 6.37 2.28 2.15
CA PHE A 56 7.46 1.69 2.93
C PHE A 56 6.98 0.79 4.10
N PRO A 57 6.13 -0.21 3.84
CA PRO A 57 5.63 -1.17 4.84
C PRO A 57 6.75 -2.00 5.48
N GLY A 58 7.88 -2.20 4.79
CA GLY A 58 9.05 -2.86 5.37
C GLY A 58 9.71 -2.06 6.51
N TYR A 59 9.41 -0.77 6.63
CA TYR A 59 9.87 0.04 7.77
C TYR A 59 8.93 -0.16 8.95
N ILE A 60 9.34 -1.00 9.90
CA ILE A 60 8.54 -1.37 11.07
C ILE A 60 8.50 -0.22 12.09
N ALA A 61 7.30 0.05 12.62
CA ALA A 61 7.08 1.06 13.64
C ALA A 61 7.71 0.64 14.97
N ASN A 62 8.66 1.44 15.44
CA ASN A 62 9.33 1.26 16.73
C ASN A 62 8.87 2.33 17.72
N GLY A 63 8.68 1.96 18.99
CA GLY A 63 8.22 2.88 20.04
C GLY A 63 7.71 2.15 21.28
N LYS A 64 7.14 2.91 22.21
CA LYS A 64 6.45 2.37 23.40
C LYS A 64 4.95 2.60 23.26
N CYS A 65 4.24 1.58 22.82
CA CYS A 65 2.78 1.62 22.66
C CYS A 65 2.08 1.11 23.92
N ASN A 66 2.11 1.92 24.97
CA ASN A 66 1.44 1.60 26.24
C ASN A 66 -0.07 1.88 26.14
N LYS A 67 -0.87 1.20 26.97
CA LYS A 67 -2.25 1.65 27.23
C LYS A 67 -2.21 3.07 27.79
N CYS A 68 -3.08 3.94 27.31
CA CYS A 68 -3.12 5.33 27.72
C CYS A 68 -4.53 5.75 28.16
N SER A 69 -4.60 6.82 28.96
CA SER A 69 -5.84 7.48 29.38
C SER A 69 -5.91 8.88 28.78
N TYR A 70 -7.15 9.35 28.54
CA TYR A 70 -7.41 10.72 28.09
C TYR A 70 -7.09 11.77 29.17
N THR A 71 -7.08 11.37 30.45
CA THR A 71 -6.81 12.27 31.58
C THR A 71 -5.32 12.64 31.70
N GLY A 72 -5.05 13.83 32.26
CA GLY A 72 -3.69 14.36 32.48
C GLY A 72 -3.01 14.90 31.22
N PHE A 73 -1.82 15.50 31.39
CA PHE A 73 -1.08 16.13 30.29
C PHE A 73 -0.77 15.14 29.15
N PHE A 74 -0.86 15.64 27.92
CA PHE A 74 -0.58 14.87 26.70
C PHE A 74 0.83 15.14 26.20
N THR A 75 1.47 14.09 25.66
CA THR A 75 2.69 14.19 24.85
C THR A 75 2.51 13.33 23.61
N GLU A 76 3.28 13.61 22.56
CA GLU A 76 3.26 12.89 21.29
C GLU A 76 3.54 11.39 21.43
N LYS A 77 4.17 10.99 22.55
CA LYS A 77 4.52 9.59 22.86
C LYS A 77 3.51 8.90 23.80
N LYS A 78 2.49 9.61 24.30
CA LYS A 78 1.57 9.10 25.34
C LYS A 78 0.68 7.96 24.84
N CYS A 79 0.13 8.10 23.64
CA CYS A 79 -0.87 7.19 23.07
C CYS A 79 -0.41 6.65 21.70
N LEU A 80 0.84 6.21 21.60
CA LEU A 80 1.33 5.56 20.39
C LEU A 80 0.61 4.22 20.17
N TRP A 81 0.42 3.85 18.92
CA TRP A 81 -0.20 2.59 18.51
C TRP A 81 0.60 1.95 17.36
N ASN A 82 0.27 0.71 17.01
CA ASN A 82 0.89 -0.05 15.90
C ASN A 82 2.38 -0.40 16.05
N CYS A 83 2.95 -0.34 17.25
CA CYS A 83 4.33 -0.78 17.47
C CYS A 83 4.52 -2.25 17.04
N GLY A 84 5.60 -2.54 16.33
CA GLY A 84 5.89 -3.88 15.78
C GLY A 84 5.19 -4.18 14.46
N GLY A 85 4.24 -3.35 14.01
CA GLY A 85 3.61 -3.44 12.69
C GLY A 85 4.34 -2.58 11.64
N PRO A 86 3.96 -2.71 10.35
CA PRO A 86 4.38 -1.78 9.31
C PRO A 86 4.03 -0.34 9.71
N SER A 87 4.99 0.60 9.62
CA SER A 87 4.73 2.02 9.91
C SER A 87 3.55 2.58 9.11
N GLN A 88 3.39 2.10 7.87
CA GLN A 88 2.17 2.24 7.10
C GLN A 88 1.91 0.97 6.28
N LYS A 89 0.80 0.30 6.57
CA LYS A 89 0.35 -0.92 5.88
C LYS A 89 -0.54 -0.61 4.67
N TRP A 90 -1.47 0.34 4.83
CA TRP A 90 -2.49 0.66 3.84
C TRP A 90 -2.20 1.99 3.13
N TYR A 91 -2.34 1.99 1.81
CA TYR A 91 -2.07 3.14 0.95
C TYR A 91 -3.35 3.55 0.22
N HIS A 92 -3.88 4.73 0.56
CA HIS A 92 -5.19 5.19 0.10
C HIS A 92 -5.26 5.34 -1.42
N ILE A 93 -6.37 4.87 -2.02
CA ILE A 93 -6.72 5.13 -3.41
C ILE A 93 -8.00 5.98 -3.43
N PRO A 94 -7.95 7.22 -3.98
CA PRO A 94 -9.14 8.02 -4.22
C PRO A 94 -10.06 7.33 -5.24
N ARG A 95 -11.35 7.17 -4.90
CA ARG A 95 -12.33 6.54 -5.81
C ARG A 95 -12.49 7.31 -7.11
N ASP A 96 -12.41 8.63 -7.06
CA ASP A 96 -12.53 9.51 -8.24
C ASP A 96 -11.42 9.32 -9.27
N TRP A 97 -10.35 8.58 -8.92
CA TRP A 97 -9.28 8.25 -9.85
C TRP A 97 -9.54 6.94 -10.60
N LEU A 98 -10.62 6.24 -10.28
CA LEU A 98 -10.92 4.91 -10.80
C LEU A 98 -12.06 4.94 -11.81
N SER A 99 -11.87 4.20 -12.90
CA SER A 99 -12.93 3.76 -13.80
C SER A 99 -13.65 2.54 -13.22
N PRO A 100 -14.87 2.20 -13.67
CA PRO A 100 -15.55 0.99 -13.21
C PRO A 100 -14.71 -0.28 -13.44
N ASN A 101 -14.05 -0.38 -14.59
CA ASN A 101 -13.25 -1.54 -14.99
C ASN A 101 -11.92 -1.11 -15.60
N GLY A 102 -10.95 -2.03 -15.64
CA GLY A 102 -9.71 -1.86 -16.40
C GLY A 102 -8.74 -0.82 -15.84
N ASN A 103 -8.76 -0.56 -14.53
CA ASN A 103 -7.83 0.36 -13.88
C ASN A 103 -6.42 -0.21 -13.93
N LEU A 104 -5.45 0.59 -14.38
CA LEU A 104 -4.05 0.21 -14.44
C LEU A 104 -3.37 0.52 -13.11
N LEU A 105 -2.85 -0.51 -12.45
CA LEU A 105 -1.96 -0.39 -11.29
C LEU A 105 -0.52 -0.63 -11.73
N ILE A 106 0.36 0.32 -11.45
CA ILE A 106 1.82 0.19 -11.62
C ILE A 106 2.49 0.36 -10.27
N ILE A 107 3.44 -0.52 -9.98
CA ILE A 107 4.23 -0.48 -8.76
C ILE A 107 5.71 -0.58 -9.14
N PHE A 108 6.51 0.31 -8.59
CA PHE A 108 7.94 0.14 -8.54
C PHE A 108 8.31 -0.37 -7.15
N GLU A 109 8.93 -1.55 -7.07
CA GLU A 109 9.45 -2.16 -5.84
C GLU A 109 10.97 -2.04 -5.82
N GLU A 110 11.46 -1.28 -4.86
CA GLU A 110 12.87 -0.89 -4.74
C GLU A 110 13.72 -2.00 -4.13
N ILE A 111 13.19 -2.71 -3.12
CA ILE A 111 13.97 -3.66 -2.30
C ILE A 111 13.64 -5.10 -2.67
N GLY A 112 12.36 -5.43 -2.78
CA GLY A 112 11.88 -6.77 -3.10
C GLY A 112 10.67 -7.14 -2.25
N GLY A 113 9.63 -7.65 -2.90
CA GLY A 113 8.38 -8.03 -2.26
C GLY A 113 7.70 -9.19 -2.97
N ASN A 114 6.58 -9.65 -2.42
CA ASN A 114 5.69 -10.59 -3.09
C ASN A 114 4.43 -9.85 -3.59
N PRO A 115 4.34 -9.51 -4.89
CA PRO A 115 3.18 -8.82 -5.46
C PRO A 115 1.89 -9.64 -5.38
N GLY A 116 1.97 -10.97 -5.24
CA GLY A 116 0.80 -11.83 -5.08
C GLY A 116 0.05 -11.65 -3.75
N GLY A 117 0.67 -11.01 -2.75
CA GLY A 117 0.03 -10.67 -1.48
C GLY A 117 -0.63 -9.28 -1.46
N ILE A 118 -0.49 -8.49 -2.53
CA ILE A 118 -1.12 -7.17 -2.62
C ILE A 118 -2.62 -7.36 -2.79
N SER A 119 -3.41 -6.62 -2.02
CA SER A 119 -4.87 -6.65 -2.15
C SER A 119 -5.48 -5.25 -2.05
N LEU A 120 -6.62 -5.08 -2.72
CA LEU A 120 -7.45 -3.89 -2.59
C LEU A 120 -8.43 -4.10 -1.44
N VAL A 121 -8.46 -3.17 -0.49
CA VAL A 121 -9.30 -3.26 0.70
C VAL A 121 -10.28 -2.08 0.77
N LYS A 122 -11.46 -2.34 1.35
CA LYS A 122 -12.44 -1.32 1.71
C LYS A 122 -12.29 -0.95 3.17
N ARG A 123 -12.35 0.35 3.48
CA ARG A 123 -12.39 0.83 4.86
C ARG A 123 -13.84 0.93 5.33
N THR A 124 -14.22 0.06 6.27
CA THR A 124 -15.46 0.18 7.04
C THR A 124 -15.16 0.67 8.45
N ALA A 125 -16.04 1.48 9.02
CA ALA A 125 -16.07 1.76 10.44
C ALA A 125 -17.34 1.10 10.99
N PHE A 126 -17.19 0.35 12.08
CA PHE A 126 -18.31 -0.18 12.85
C PHE A 126 -18.58 0.75 14.03
#